data_AF-A0A2I1FJR0-F1
#
_entry.id   AF-A0A2I1FJR0-F1
#
_cell.length_a   1.000
_cell.length_b   1.000
_cell.length_c   1.000
_cell.angle_alpha   90.00
_cell.angle_beta   90.00
_cell.angle_gamma   90.00
#
_symmetry.space_group_name_H-M   'P 1'
#
loop_
_entity.id
_entity.type
_entity.pdbx_description
1 polymer ?
#
loop_
_entity_poly.entity_id
_entity_poly.type
_entity_poly.pdbx_seq_one_letter_code
_entity_poly.pdbx_strand_id
1 'polypeptide(L)'
;MNRFNCEGYIRINVNQTTNIAKIEVNHNYLHPPTSENSVSEEIKMFIQENIDLLSREIYAKLINKKLDLSIKQKQIHFCWTKFNQNRYIHHENSFQSALIWMKEQNYDIILNLTEPVQAIAFTTGIYEHLKKK
;
A
#
# COMPACT_ATOMS: atom_id res chain seq x y z
N MET A 1 26.89 0.83 3.35
CA MET A 1 26.07 -0.28 2.85
C MET A 1 26.79 -0.84 1.64
N ASN A 2 27.40 -2.02 1.76
CA ASN A 2 28.17 -2.60 0.65
C ASN A 2 27.20 -3.21 -0.36
N ARG A 3 27.41 -2.92 -1.65
CA ARG A 3 26.63 -3.55 -2.71
C ARG A 3 26.91 -5.05 -2.69
N PHE A 4 25.86 -5.87 -2.81
CA PHE A 4 26.03 -7.31 -2.94
C PHE A 4 26.84 -7.59 -4.19
N ASN A 5 27.92 -8.36 -4.07
CA ASN A 5 28.83 -8.65 -5.17
C ASN A 5 28.20 -9.64 -6.15
N CYS A 6 27.21 -9.18 -6.92
CA CYS A 6 26.49 -9.97 -7.93
C CYS A 6 26.96 -9.68 -9.35
N GLU A 7 27.91 -8.75 -9.51
CA GLU A 7 28.38 -8.25 -10.81
C GLU A 7 27.22 -7.81 -11.75
N GLY A 8 26.06 -7.52 -11.16
CA GLY A 8 24.85 -7.20 -11.88
C GLY A 8 24.94 -5.81 -12.50
N TYR A 9 24.48 -5.68 -13.73
CA TYR A 9 24.45 -4.41 -14.43
C TYR A 9 23.16 -4.24 -15.22
N ILE A 10 22.77 -2.98 -15.36
CA ILE A 10 21.74 -2.54 -16.30
C ILE A 10 22.44 -1.62 -17.29
N ARG A 11 22.49 -2.00 -18.56
CA ARG A 11 23.04 -1.18 -19.64
C ARG A 11 21.88 -0.69 -20.51
N ILE A 12 21.75 0.62 -20.63
CA ILE A 12 20.75 1.27 -21.47
C ILE A 12 21.48 1.95 -22.62
N ASN A 13 21.28 1.45 -23.83
CA ASN A 13 21.81 2.03 -25.06
C ASN A 13 20.67 2.74 -25.78
N VAL A 14 20.73 4.08 -25.87
CA VAL A 14 19.73 4.89 -26.57
C VAL A 14 20.29 5.31 -27.92
N ASN A 15 19.67 4.84 -28.99
CA ASN A 15 19.96 5.31 -30.34
C ASN A 15 19.09 6.53 -30.65
N GLN A 16 19.72 7.71 -30.72
CA GLN A 16 19.03 8.97 -30.97
C GLN A 16 18.53 9.13 -32.41
N THR A 17 19.09 8.39 -33.35
CA THR A 17 18.68 8.42 -34.77
C THR A 17 17.43 7.59 -35.00
N THR A 18 17.33 6.42 -34.35
CA THR A 18 16.16 5.53 -34.46
C THR A 18 15.14 5.74 -33.35
N ASN A 19 15.46 6.56 -32.33
CA ASN A 19 14.68 6.74 -31.10
C ASN A 19 14.40 5.42 -30.36
N ILE A 20 15.28 4.42 -30.51
CA ILE A 20 15.15 3.11 -29.85
C ILE A 20 16.10 3.03 -28.67
N ALA A 21 15.56 2.64 -27.51
CA ALA A 21 16.36 2.27 -26.35
C ALA A 21 16.45 0.74 -26.25
N LYS A 22 17.68 0.21 -26.21
CA LYS A 22 17.96 -1.18 -25.88
C LYS A 22 18.37 -1.27 -24.42
N ILE A 23 17.67 -2.11 -23.67
CA ILE A 23 17.94 -2.36 -22.25
C ILE A 23 18.51 -3.78 -22.12
N GLU A 24 19.73 -3.88 -21.59
CA GLU A 24 20.38 -5.14 -21.24
C GLU A 24 20.47 -5.22 -19.72
N VAL A 25 19.94 -6.31 -19.15
CA VAL A 25 20.02 -6.59 -17.72
C VAL A 25 20.79 -7.89 -17.56
N ASN A 26 21.88 -7.87 -16.81
CA ASN A 26 22.62 -9.07 -16.43
C ASN A 26 22.72 -9.19 -14.92
N HIS A 27 22.65 -10.42 -14.43
CA HIS A 27 22.77 -10.73 -13.02
C HIS A 27 23.37 -12.12 -12.86
N ASN A 28 24.61 -12.21 -12.36
CA ASN A 28 25.34 -13.48 -12.33
C ASN A 28 24.83 -14.42 -11.22
N TYR A 29 24.17 -13.88 -10.18
CA TYR A 29 23.70 -14.66 -9.03
C TYR A 29 22.36 -14.13 -8.55
N LEU A 30 21.26 -14.87 -8.76
CA LEU A 30 19.97 -14.54 -8.16
C LEU A 30 20.16 -14.27 -6.66
N HIS A 31 19.87 -13.04 -6.24
CA HIS A 31 19.91 -12.72 -4.83
C HIS A 31 18.88 -13.58 -4.10
N PRO A 32 19.20 -14.14 -2.93
CA PRO A 32 18.14 -14.63 -2.06
C PRO A 32 17.13 -13.49 -1.86
N PRO A 33 15.82 -13.78 -1.84
CA PRO A 33 14.82 -12.78 -1.49
C PRO A 33 15.31 -12.06 -0.24
N THR A 34 15.32 -10.73 -0.25
CA THR A 34 15.75 -9.95 0.92
C THR A 34 14.93 -10.42 2.11
N SER A 35 15.53 -11.21 2.99
CA SER A 35 14.94 -11.67 4.25
C SER A 35 14.58 -10.48 5.15
N GLU A 36 15.18 -9.31 4.90
CA GLU A 36 15.00 -8.06 5.63
C GLU A 36 13.64 -7.37 5.45
N ASN A 37 12.75 -7.78 4.54
CA ASN A 37 11.40 -7.18 4.49
C ASN A 37 10.44 -7.82 5.50
N SER A 38 10.88 -8.85 6.22
CA SER A 38 10.09 -9.49 7.26
C SER A 38 10.13 -8.65 8.53
N VAL A 39 9.04 -7.93 8.80
CA VAL A 39 8.75 -7.41 10.14
C VAL A 39 8.24 -8.56 11.01
N SER A 40 8.48 -8.49 12.32
CA SER A 40 7.96 -9.51 13.26
C SER A 40 6.43 -9.56 13.22
N GLU A 41 5.84 -10.68 13.65
CA GLU A 41 4.39 -10.82 13.67
C GLU A 41 3.72 -9.80 14.59
N GLU A 42 4.37 -9.46 15.71
CA GLU A 42 3.94 -8.39 16.61
C GLU A 42 3.84 -7.04 15.88
N ILE A 43 4.82 -6.70 15.04
CA ILE A 43 4.76 -5.48 14.23
C ILE A 43 3.65 -5.58 13.16
N LYS A 44 3.43 -6.74 12.54
CA LYS A 44 2.34 -6.89 11.57
C LYS A 44 0.98 -6.65 12.22
N MET A 45 0.74 -7.26 13.38
CA MET A 45 -0.47 -7.04 14.17
C MET A 45 -0.62 -5.56 14.53
N PHE A 46 0.45 -4.92 15.00
CA PHE A 46 0.44 -3.50 15.32
C PHE A 46 0.06 -2.61 14.12
N ILE A 47 0.57 -2.91 12.92
CA ILE A 47 0.21 -2.19 11.69
C ILE A 47 -1.27 -2.44 11.36
N GLN A 48 -1.78 -3.66 11.47
CA GLN A 48 -3.18 -3.99 11.18
C GLN A 48 -4.15 -3.29 12.14
N GLU A 49 -3.83 -3.23 13.43
CA GLU A 49 -4.62 -2.51 14.43
C GLU A 49 -4.67 -0.99 14.20
N ASN A 50 -3.68 -0.45 13.47
CA ASN A 50 -3.54 0.98 13.18
C ASN A 50 -3.65 1.27 11.67
N ILE A 51 -4.26 0.38 10.89
CA ILE A 51 -4.23 0.43 9.42
C ILE A 51 -4.84 1.71 8.84
N ASP A 52 -5.77 2.33 9.56
CA ASP A 52 -6.47 3.55 9.17
C ASP A 52 -5.60 4.83 9.35
N LEU A 53 -4.40 4.70 9.93
CA LEU A 53 -3.42 5.80 10.04
C LEU A 53 -2.45 5.81 8.86
N LEU A 54 -1.80 6.94 8.63
CA LEU A 54 -0.72 7.03 7.65
C LEU A 54 0.48 6.19 8.11
N SER A 55 1.19 5.57 7.17
CA SER A 55 2.35 4.72 7.50
C SER A 55 3.42 5.44 8.35
N ARG A 56 3.58 6.76 8.18
CA ARG A 56 4.47 7.59 8.99
C ARG A 56 3.99 7.72 10.44
N GLU A 57 2.69 7.84 10.66
CA GLU A 57 2.09 7.93 12.00
C GLU A 57 2.20 6.59 12.73
N ILE A 58 1.97 5.48 12.02
CA ILE A 58 2.17 4.13 12.55
C ILE A 58 3.63 3.96 12.98
N TYR A 59 4.58 4.35 12.14
CA TYR A 59 6.01 4.31 12.48
C TYR A 59 6.33 5.16 13.73
N ALA A 60 5.82 6.38 13.80
CA ALA A 60 6.03 7.24 14.98
C ALA A 60 5.47 6.61 16.25
N LYS A 61 4.26 6.02 16.20
CA LYS A 61 3.67 5.30 17.33
C LYS A 61 4.49 4.07 17.74
N LEU A 62 5.02 3.32 16.79
CA LEU A 62 5.85 2.14 17.03
C LEU A 62 7.14 2.52 17.79
N ILE A 63 7.83 3.56 17.33
CA ILE A 63 9.04 4.09 17.99
C ILE A 63 8.71 4.59 19.40
N ASN A 64 7.61 5.30 19.57
CA ASN A 64 7.16 5.78 20.89
C ASN A 64 6.86 4.63 21.86
N LYS A 65 6.32 3.51 21.36
CA LYS A 65 6.08 2.29 22.14
C LYS A 65 7.34 1.44 22.36
N LYS A 66 8.47 1.77 21.74
CA LYS A 66 9.75 1.03 21.79
C LYS A 66 9.59 -0.46 21.44
N LEU A 67 8.66 -0.79 20.55
CA LEU A 67 8.38 -2.17 20.13
C LEU A 67 9.57 -2.76 19.37
N ASP A 68 10.11 -2.03 18.40
CA ASP A 68 11.33 -2.41 17.68
C ASP A 68 12.02 -1.15 17.14
N LEU A 69 13.24 -0.88 17.61
CA LEU A 69 14.02 0.27 17.16
C LEU A 69 14.90 -0.03 15.93
N SER A 70 15.04 -1.31 15.57
CA SER A 70 15.80 -1.73 14.39
C SER A 70 14.99 -1.56 13.09
N ILE A 71 13.67 -1.43 13.21
CA ILE A 71 12.77 -1.35 12.07
C ILE A 71 12.87 0.00 11.34
N LYS A 72 12.94 -0.09 10.02
CA LYS A 72 12.98 1.07 9.13
C LYS A 72 11.56 1.44 8.72
N GLN A 73 11.30 2.74 8.61
CA GLN A 73 10.02 3.27 8.12
C GLN A 73 9.58 2.66 6.77
N LYS A 74 10.55 2.32 5.89
CA LYS A 74 10.25 1.67 4.60
C LYS A 74 9.63 0.28 4.75
N GLN A 75 10.04 -0.50 5.75
CA GLN A 75 9.46 -1.81 6.03
C GLN A 75 8.00 -1.66 6.51
N ILE A 76 7.74 -0.69 7.39
CA ILE A 76 6.38 -0.34 7.82
C ILE A 76 5.53 0.09 6.63
N HIS A 77 6.04 0.98 5.78
CA HIS A 77 5.31 1.44 4.59
C HIS A 77 5.00 0.28 3.63
N PHE A 78 5.95 -0.64 3.41
CA PHE A 78 5.73 -1.82 2.58
C PHE A 78 4.61 -2.71 3.12
N CYS A 79 4.66 -3.07 4.41
CA CYS A 79 3.62 -3.89 5.05
C CYS A 79 2.26 -3.18 5.07
N TRP A 80 2.24 -1.90 5.44
CA TRP A 80 1.03 -1.08 5.42
C TRP A 80 0.39 -1.04 4.04
N THR A 81 1.17 -0.83 2.97
CA THR A 81 0.66 -0.82 1.60
C THR A 81 0.06 -2.17 1.23
N LYS A 82 0.74 -3.28 1.57
CA LYS A 82 0.22 -4.63 1.30
C LYS A 82 -1.09 -4.91 2.03
N PHE A 83 -1.19 -4.52 3.30
CA PHE A 83 -2.44 -4.69 4.06
C PHE A 83 -3.57 -3.81 3.53
N ASN A 84 -3.29 -2.57 3.15
CA ASN A 84 -4.29 -1.68 2.54
C ASN A 84 -4.78 -2.22 1.19
N GLN A 85 -3.87 -2.72 0.35
CA GLN A 85 -4.24 -3.34 -0.92
C GLN A 85 -5.19 -4.53 -0.69
N ASN A 86 -4.83 -5.43 0.24
CA ASN A 86 -5.67 -6.59 0.56
C ASN A 86 -7.02 -6.20 1.18
N ARG A 87 -7.09 -5.06 1.88
CA ARG A 87 -8.31 -4.58 2.54
C ARG A 87 -9.24 -3.81 1.60
N TYR A 88 -8.72 -3.10 0.60
CA TYR A 88 -9.50 -2.13 -0.18
C TYR A 88 -9.58 -2.44 -1.68
N ILE A 89 -8.72 -3.31 -2.22
CA ILE A 89 -8.73 -3.66 -3.65
C ILE A 89 -9.48 -4.98 -3.83
N HIS A 90 -10.73 -4.88 -4.29
CA HIS A 90 -11.60 -6.04 -4.57
C HIS A 90 -11.88 -6.22 -6.07
N HIS A 91 -11.56 -5.20 -6.88
CA HIS A 91 -11.85 -5.13 -8.31
C HIS A 91 -10.86 -4.18 -9.01
N GLU A 92 -10.58 -4.43 -10.30
CA GLU A 92 -9.64 -3.60 -11.10
C GLU A 92 -10.08 -2.13 -11.18
N ASN A 93 -11.40 -1.91 -11.36
CA ASN A 93 -12.01 -0.59 -11.27
C ASN A 93 -12.12 -0.13 -9.80
N SER A 94 -11.55 1.03 -9.49
CA SER A 94 -11.51 1.62 -8.13
C SER A 94 -12.88 1.96 -7.57
N PHE A 95 -13.81 2.44 -8.41
CA PHE A 95 -15.19 2.74 -8.02
C PHE A 95 -15.93 1.46 -7.64
N GLN A 96 -15.77 0.39 -8.41
CA GLN A 96 -16.34 -0.92 -8.07
C GLN A 96 -15.72 -1.51 -6.80
N SER A 97 -14.40 -1.38 -6.62
CA SER A 97 -13.74 -1.76 -5.35
C SER A 97 -14.36 -1.06 -4.15
N ALA A 98 -14.59 0.26 -4.24
CA ALA A 98 -15.22 1.02 -3.16
C ALA A 98 -16.65 0.54 -2.87
N LEU A 99 -17.46 0.28 -3.90
CA LEU A 99 -18.83 -0.24 -3.72
C LEU A 99 -18.86 -1.63 -3.09
N ILE A 100 -17.97 -2.54 -3.51
CA ILE A 100 -17.86 -3.88 -2.94
C ILE A 100 -17.50 -3.78 -1.46
N TRP A 101 -16.43 -3.05 -1.16
CA TRP A 101 -15.97 -2.86 0.22
C TRP A 101 -17.05 -2.24 1.11
N MET A 102 -17.73 -1.19 0.65
CA MET A 102 -18.81 -0.55 1.41
C MET A 102 -19.97 -1.49 1.72
N LYS A 103 -20.35 -2.35 0.77
CA LYS A 103 -21.39 -3.36 0.97
C LYS A 103 -20.94 -4.42 1.97
N GLU A 104 -19.70 -4.91 1.88
CA GLU A 104 -19.14 -5.88 2.83
C GLU A 104 -19.10 -5.32 4.26
N GLN A 105 -18.86 -4.01 4.41
CA GLN A 105 -18.86 -3.32 5.69
C GLN A 105 -20.25 -2.84 6.14
N ASN A 106 -21.32 -3.17 5.41
CA ASN A 106 -22.70 -2.76 5.69
C ASN A 106 -22.92 -1.24 5.80
N TYR A 107 -22.21 -0.45 4.98
CA TYR A 107 -22.53 0.97 4.84
C TYR A 107 -23.85 1.17 4.10
N ASP A 108 -24.64 2.13 4.57
CA ASP A 108 -25.90 2.52 3.95
C ASP A 108 -25.63 3.54 2.82
N ILE A 109 -25.67 3.03 1.59
CA ILE A 109 -25.42 3.79 0.36
C ILE A 109 -26.74 4.42 -0.11
N ILE A 110 -26.80 5.75 -0.11
CA ILE A 110 -27.99 6.53 -0.48
C ILE A 110 -27.94 7.03 -1.94
N LEU A 111 -26.77 7.00 -2.57
CA LEU A 111 -26.58 7.37 -3.97
C LEU A 111 -25.45 6.55 -4.59
N ASN A 112 -25.70 6.04 -5.80
CA ASN A 112 -24.72 5.40 -6.65
C ASN A 112 -24.95 5.87 -8.10
N LEU A 113 -24.09 6.78 -8.58
CA LEU A 113 -24.14 7.32 -9.94
C LEU A 113 -22.96 6.78 -10.74
N THR A 114 -23.24 6.34 -11.95
CA THR A 114 -22.20 5.92 -12.91
C THR A 114 -22.03 6.92 -14.06
N GLU A 115 -23.05 7.75 -14.34
CA GLU A 115 -23.04 8.79 -15.37
C GLU A 115 -23.76 10.07 -14.88
N PRO A 116 -23.32 11.27 -15.31
CA PRO A 116 -22.14 11.54 -16.13
C PRO A 116 -20.82 11.41 -15.37
N VAL A 117 -20.87 11.26 -14.04
CA VAL A 117 -19.70 11.11 -13.17
C VAL A 117 -19.95 9.97 -12.18
N GLN A 118 -18.90 9.23 -11.87
CA GLN A 118 -18.90 8.21 -10.83
C GLN A 118 -18.95 8.86 -9.44
N ALA A 119 -20.06 8.67 -8.72
CA ALA A 119 -20.25 9.22 -7.38
C ALA A 119 -20.98 8.23 -6.46
N ILE A 120 -20.53 8.16 -5.20
CA ILE A 120 -21.16 7.37 -4.15
C ILE A 120 -21.47 8.32 -3.00
N ALA A 121 -22.71 8.32 -2.52
CA ALA A 121 -23.06 8.96 -1.26
C ALA A 121 -23.59 7.90 -0.30
N PHE A 122 -23.20 8.03 0.96
CA PHE A 122 -23.49 7.06 2.01
C PHE A 122 -23.66 7.79 3.34
N THR A 123 -24.42 7.18 4.25
CA THR A 123 -24.59 7.72 5.60
C THR A 123 -23.43 7.32 6.49
N THR A 124 -23.17 8.14 7.50
CA THR A 124 -22.15 7.86 8.53
C THR A 124 -22.79 8.01 9.90
N GLY A 125 -22.10 7.55 10.96
CA GLY A 125 -22.58 7.77 12.33
C GLY A 125 -22.78 9.25 12.69
N ILE A 126 -22.14 10.18 11.97
CA ILE A 126 -22.34 11.62 12.11
C ILE A 126 -23.74 12.02 11.62
N TYR A 127 -24.21 11.46 10.51
CA TYR A 127 -25.53 11.76 9.96
C TYR A 127 -26.66 11.42 10.94
N GLU A 128 -26.57 10.27 11.60
CA GLU A 128 -27.53 9.86 12.63
C GLU A 128 -27.47 10.74 13.89
N HIS A 129 -26.30 11.29 14.22
CA HIS A 129 -26.19 12.28 15.30
C HIS A 129 -26.81 13.63 14.93
N LEU A 130 -26.68 14.05 13.66
CA LEU A 130 -27.23 15.31 13.19
C LEU A 130 -28.77 15.28 13.09
N LYS A 131 -29.37 14.13 12.79
CA LYS A 131 -30.84 13.94 12.77
C LYS A 131 -31.53 14.03 14.14
N LYS A 132 -30.79 13.80 15.23
CA LYS A 132 -31.32 13.76 16.61
C LYS A 132 -31.37 15.13 17.29
N LYS A 133 -30.96 16.20 16.61
CA LYS A 133 -31.11 17.59 17.04
C LYS A 133 -32.26 18.25 16.30
#